data_AF-A0A558C7I8-F1
#
_entry.id   AF-A0A558C7I8-F1
#
_cell.length_a   1.000
_cell.length_b   1.000
_cell.length_c   1.000
_cell.angle_alpha   90.00
_cell.angle_beta   90.00
_cell.angle_gamma   90.00
#
_symmetry.space_group_name_H-M   'P 1'
#
loop_
_entity.id
_entity.type
_entity.pdbx_description
1 polymer ?
#
loop_
_entity_poly.entity_id
_entity_poly.type
_entity_poly.pdbx_seq_one_letter_code
_entity_poly.pdbx_strand_id
1 'polypeptide(L)'
;MSRPRRVAVTSPQTRLAHLHRRSGRPWRARRLDAAETSRALELYRRQRVLAAVTLTALTALLLGLPVAFTLWPGLDRMRLLGLPVSWVLLGVAPFPAMVSLGWWQSRRAERIEDRR
;
A
#
# COMPACT_ATOMS: atom_id res chain seq x y z
N MET A 1 26.52 -22.39 -48.14
CA MET A 1 25.06 -22.59 -47.97
C MET A 1 24.71 -22.40 -46.50
N SER A 2 24.14 -21.26 -46.12
CA SER A 2 23.77 -20.99 -44.71
C SER A 2 22.53 -21.79 -44.34
N ARG A 3 22.64 -22.63 -43.30
CA ARG A 3 21.50 -23.40 -42.79
C ARG A 3 20.47 -22.45 -42.14
N PRO A 4 19.17 -22.67 -42.37
CA PRO A 4 18.12 -21.84 -41.77
C PRO A 4 18.15 -21.96 -40.24
N ARG A 5 18.29 -20.81 -39.56
CA ARG A 5 18.29 -20.72 -38.10
C ARG A 5 16.88 -20.93 -37.59
N ARG A 6 16.65 -22.02 -36.87
CA ARG A 6 15.37 -22.24 -36.17
C ARG A 6 15.23 -21.19 -35.07
N VAL A 7 14.17 -20.38 -35.15
CA VAL A 7 13.79 -19.41 -34.12
C VAL A 7 12.52 -19.94 -33.47
N ALA A 8 12.58 -20.19 -32.16
CA ALA A 8 11.40 -20.57 -31.41
C ALA A 8 10.44 -19.38 -31.34
N VAL A 9 9.35 -19.45 -32.10
CA VAL A 9 8.26 -18.48 -32.04
C VAL A 9 7.29 -18.98 -30.98
N THR A 10 7.42 -18.42 -29.78
CA THR A 10 6.53 -18.71 -28.67
C THR A 10 5.45 -17.64 -28.61
N SER A 11 4.20 -18.03 -28.39
CA SER A 11 3.11 -17.08 -28.22
C SER A 11 3.38 -16.14 -27.02
N PRO A 12 2.92 -14.87 -27.06
CA PRO A 12 3.07 -13.94 -25.94
C PRO A 12 2.51 -14.51 -24.62
N GLN A 13 1.41 -15.27 -24.71
CA GLN A 13 0.77 -15.93 -23.57
C GLN A 13 1.63 -17.05 -23.00
N THR A 14 2.25 -17.87 -23.85
CA THR A 14 3.17 -18.93 -23.43
C THR A 14 4.43 -18.35 -22.80
N ARG A 15 4.94 -17.21 -23.30
CA ARG A 15 6.06 -16.49 -22.69
C ARG A 15 5.73 -15.99 -21.27
N LEU A 16 4.53 -15.43 -21.06
CA LEU A 16 4.06 -14.96 -19.75
C LEU A 16 3.88 -16.13 -18.76
N ALA A 17 3.33 -17.26 -19.22
CA ALA A 17 3.19 -18.46 -18.38
C ALA A 17 4.55 -19.03 -17.92
N HIS A 18 5.57 -19.01 -18.78
CA HIS A 18 6.92 -19.44 -18.42
C HIS A 18 7.63 -18.48 -17.45
N LEU A 19 7.36 -17.17 -17.56
CA LEU A 19 7.84 -16.19 -16.57
C LEU A 19 7.18 -16.43 -15.21
N HIS A 20 5.88 -16.72 -15.19
CA HIS A 20 5.17 -17.11 -13.97
C HIS A 20 5.75 -18.38 -13.35
N ARG A 21 6.11 -19.41 -14.13
CA ARG A 21 6.79 -20.61 -13.60
C ARG A 21 8.18 -20.34 -13.02
N ARG A 22 8.85 -19.27 -13.44
CA ARG A 22 10.15 -18.85 -12.88
C ARG A 22 10.04 -18.04 -11.59
N SER A 23 8.83 -17.62 -11.18
CA SER A 23 8.62 -16.89 -9.93
C SER A 23 8.89 -17.74 -8.68
N GLY A 24 8.96 -19.08 -8.81
CA GLY A 24 9.29 -20.00 -7.72
C GLY A 24 10.78 -20.13 -7.40
N ARG A 25 11.68 -19.38 -8.06
CA ARG A 25 13.10 -19.36 -7.68
C ARG A 25 13.24 -18.66 -6.32
N PRO A 26 13.96 -19.24 -5.34
CA PRO A 26 14.19 -18.57 -4.06
C PRO A 26 14.89 -17.24 -4.33
N TRP A 27 14.25 -16.16 -3.90
CA TRP A 27 14.75 -14.81 -4.08
C TRP A 27 16.07 -14.69 -3.31
N ARG A 28 17.19 -14.65 -4.03
CA ARG A 28 18.48 -14.35 -3.42
C ARG A 28 18.57 -12.84 -3.27
N ALA A 29 18.49 -12.36 -2.03
CA ALA A 29 18.77 -10.97 -1.72
C ALA A 29 20.16 -10.63 -2.28
N ARG A 30 20.21 -9.66 -3.20
CA ARG A 30 21.47 -9.10 -3.68
C ARG A 30 22.22 -8.58 -2.47
N ARG A 31 23.46 -9.02 -2.26
CA ARG A 31 24.32 -8.44 -1.22
C ARG A 31 24.59 -6.99 -1.64
N LEU A 32 24.14 -6.05 -0.83
CA LEU A 32 24.42 -4.63 -1.02
C LEU A 32 25.84 -4.35 -0.53
N ASP A 33 26.55 -3.47 -1.22
CA ASP A 33 27.80 -2.94 -0.69
C ASP A 33 27.54 -1.99 0.52
N ALA A 34 28.59 -1.56 1.20
CA ALA A 34 28.45 -0.68 2.38
C ALA A 34 27.81 0.69 2.04
N ALA A 35 28.08 1.23 0.85
CA ALA A 35 27.51 2.49 0.38
C ALA A 35 26.03 2.34 -0.03
N GLU A 36 25.66 1.24 -0.68
CA GLU A 36 24.29 0.87 -0.99
C GLU A 36 23.47 0.64 0.30
N THR A 37 24.05 -0.02 1.31
CA THR A 37 23.39 -0.30 2.59
C THR A 37 23.11 0.98 3.37
N SER A 38 24.08 1.89 3.45
CA SER A 38 23.91 3.19 4.13
C SER A 38 22.84 4.05 3.45
N ARG A 39 22.81 4.08 2.11
CA ARG A 39 21.74 4.74 1.34
C ARG A 39 20.37 4.12 1.58
N ALA A 40 20.29 2.79 1.64
CA ALA A 40 19.02 2.10 1.92
C ALA A 40 18.48 2.42 3.32
N LEU A 41 19.37 2.49 4.33
CA LEU A 41 18.99 2.89 5.69
C LEU A 41 18.51 4.34 5.78
N GLU A 42 19.13 5.25 5.03
CA GLU A 42 18.67 6.64 4.98
C GLU A 42 17.26 6.74 4.35
N LEU A 43 17.04 6.05 3.23
CA LEU A 43 15.73 5.99 2.57
C LEU A 43 14.68 5.39 3.51
N TYR A 44 15.02 4.30 4.19
CA TYR A 44 14.16 3.62 5.15
C TYR A 44 13.75 4.52 6.32
N ARG A 45 14.70 5.30 6.88
CA ARG A 45 14.38 6.26 7.95
C ARG A 45 13.42 7.35 7.47
N ARG A 46 13.59 7.85 6.25
CA ARG A 46 12.68 8.84 5.64
C ARG A 46 11.28 8.25 5.41
N GLN A 47 11.19 7.03 4.90
CA GLN A 47 9.91 6.34 4.67
C GLN A 47 9.22 5.91 5.97
N ARG A 48 9.97 5.60 7.03
CA ARG A 48 9.43 5.24 8.36
C ARG A 48 8.52 6.32 8.95
N VAL A 49 8.84 7.59 8.75
CA VAL A 49 7.99 8.70 9.25
C VAL A 49 6.62 8.66 8.58
N LEU A 50 6.55 8.40 7.27
CA LEU A 50 5.28 8.28 6.55
C LEU A 50 4.46 7.09 7.03
N ALA A 51 5.12 5.96 7.28
CA ALA A 51 4.46 4.78 7.84
C ALA A 51 3.93 5.08 9.25
N ALA A 52 4.72 5.74 10.09
CA ALA A 52 4.30 6.13 11.45
C ALA A 52 3.10 7.07 11.42
N VAL A 53 3.10 8.11 10.58
CA VAL A 53 1.97 9.03 10.42
C VAL A 53 0.71 8.29 9.99
N THR A 54 0.84 7.37 9.02
CA THR A 54 -0.29 6.57 8.53
C THR A 54 -0.85 5.69 9.65
N LEU A 55 0.03 5.03 10.40
CA LEU A 55 -0.35 4.19 11.54
C LEU A 55 -1.05 5.03 12.63
N THR A 56 -0.50 6.18 12.98
CA THR A 56 -1.10 7.09 13.96
C THR A 56 -2.47 7.56 13.50
N ALA A 57 -2.66 7.90 12.22
CA ALA A 57 -3.95 8.30 11.68
C ALA A 57 -4.99 7.16 11.74
N LEU A 58 -4.60 5.92 11.42
CA LEU A 58 -5.47 4.75 11.56
C LEU A 58 -5.84 4.49 13.02
N THR A 59 -4.85 4.54 13.93
CA THR A 59 -5.10 4.39 15.36
C THR A 59 -6.04 5.47 15.87
N ALA A 60 -5.83 6.73 15.46
CA ALA A 60 -6.71 7.84 15.81
C ALA A 60 -8.12 7.65 15.25
N LEU A 61 -8.28 7.09 14.06
CA LEU A 61 -9.60 6.78 13.51
C LEU A 61 -10.31 5.67 14.30
N LEU A 62 -9.59 4.59 14.60
CA LEU A 62 -10.14 3.43 15.31
C LEU A 62 -10.52 3.75 16.76
N LEU A 63 -9.70 4.55 17.45
CA LEU A 63 -9.95 4.95 18.84
C LEU A 63 -10.83 6.20 18.93
N GLY A 64 -10.72 7.10 17.95
CA GLY A 64 -11.45 8.36 17.89
C GLY A 64 -12.93 8.18 17.59
N LEU A 65 -13.33 7.20 16.78
CA LEU A 65 -14.75 6.92 16.52
C LEU A 65 -15.52 6.54 17.80
N PRO A 66 -15.08 5.55 18.59
CA PRO A 66 -15.71 5.22 19.86
C PRO A 66 -15.77 6.41 20.81
N VAL A 67 -14.68 7.18 20.94
CA VAL A 67 -14.63 8.39 21.76
C VAL A 67 -15.61 9.46 21.26
N ALA A 68 -15.74 9.64 19.95
CA ALA A 68 -16.71 10.57 19.37
C ALA A 68 -18.14 10.13 19.67
N PHE A 69 -18.44 8.83 19.62
CA PHE A 69 -19.78 8.32 19.94
C PHE A 69 -20.13 8.44 21.42
N THR A 70 -19.17 8.27 22.33
CA THR A 70 -19.43 8.47 23.77
C THR A 70 -19.65 9.94 24.10
N LEU A 71 -18.92 10.85 23.46
CA LEU A 71 -19.05 12.30 23.66
C LEU A 71 -20.29 12.89 22.96
N TRP A 72 -20.70 12.31 21.83
CA TRP A 72 -21.83 12.79 21.02
C TRP A 72 -22.93 11.72 20.87
N PRO A 73 -23.75 11.50 21.91
CA PRO A 73 -24.87 10.56 21.84
C PRO A 73 -25.98 11.01 20.85
N GLY A 74 -25.92 12.25 20.36
CA GLY A 74 -26.81 12.74 19.30
C GLY A 74 -26.63 12.03 17.94
N LEU A 75 -25.45 11.47 17.67
CA LEU A 75 -25.15 10.76 16.42
C LEU A 75 -26.00 9.50 16.24
N ASP A 76 -26.46 8.91 17.34
CA ASP A 76 -27.30 7.71 17.31
C ASP A 76 -28.79 8.06 17.03
N ARG A 77 -29.19 9.28 17.39
CA ARG A 77 -30.54 9.80 17.13
C ARG A 77 -30.71 10.31 15.71
N MET A 78 -29.63 10.75 15.08
CA MET A 78 -29.63 11.18 13.69
C MET A 78 -29.75 9.96 12.78
N ARG A 79 -30.73 9.98 11.88
CA ARG A 79 -30.94 8.94 10.88
C ARG A 79 -30.54 9.43 9.50
N LEU A 80 -29.72 8.65 8.82
CA LEU A 80 -29.36 8.81 7.42
C LEU A 80 -29.93 7.63 6.65
N LEU A 81 -30.83 7.88 5.68
CA LEU A 81 -31.52 6.81 4.93
C LEU A 81 -32.21 5.76 5.84
N GLY A 82 -32.67 6.18 7.03
CA GLY A 82 -33.29 5.30 8.03
C GLY A 82 -32.32 4.59 8.99
N LEU A 83 -31.00 4.68 8.75
CA LEU A 83 -29.96 4.07 9.58
C LEU A 83 -29.34 5.11 10.54
N PRO A 84 -28.96 4.75 11.77
CA PRO A 84 -28.24 5.66 12.67
C PRO A 84 -26.94 6.16 12.04
N VAL A 85 -26.65 7.45 12.15
CA VAL A 85 -25.41 8.03 11.61
C VAL A 85 -24.18 7.38 12.26
N SER A 86 -24.25 7.05 13.55
CA SER A 86 -23.24 6.27 14.28
C SER A 86 -22.84 4.98 13.54
N TRP A 87 -23.84 4.21 13.09
CA TRP A 87 -23.65 2.95 12.37
C TRP A 87 -23.02 3.17 10.98
N VAL A 88 -23.51 4.18 10.25
CA VAL A 88 -22.95 4.53 8.93
C VAL A 88 -21.51 5.01 9.06
N LEU A 89 -21.20 5.84 10.05
CA LEU A 89 -19.85 6.33 10.28
C LEU A 89 -18.91 5.17 10.63
N LEU A 90 -19.35 4.23 11.47
CA LEU A 90 -18.58 3.05 11.86
C LEU A 90 -18.33 2.10 10.68
N GLY A 91 -19.36 1.86 9.85
CA GLY A 91 -19.28 0.94 8.73
C GLY A 91 -18.61 1.54 7.50
N VAL A 92 -18.81 2.82 7.22
CA VAL A 92 -18.39 3.42 5.94
C VAL A 92 -17.13 4.25 6.09
N ALA A 93 -16.95 5.05 7.13
CA ALA A 93 -15.83 6.00 7.23
C ALA A 93 -14.42 5.34 7.27
N PRO A 94 -14.21 4.15 7.85
CA PRO A 94 -12.89 3.51 7.86
C PRO A 94 -12.34 3.21 6.46
N PHE A 95 -13.18 2.77 5.54
CA PHE A 95 -12.77 2.37 4.19
C PHE A 95 -12.17 3.52 3.35
N PRO A 96 -12.85 4.66 3.13
CA PRO A 96 -12.30 5.77 2.38
C PRO A 96 -11.10 6.39 3.11
N ALA A 97 -11.06 6.35 4.45
CA ALA A 97 -9.88 6.80 5.20
C ALA A 97 -8.65 5.91 4.92
N MET A 98 -8.81 4.58 4.94
CA MET A 98 -7.74 3.64 4.62
C MET A 98 -7.26 3.80 3.17
N VAL A 99 -8.19 3.93 2.21
CA VAL A 99 -7.86 4.15 0.80
C VAL A 99 -7.10 5.47 0.63
N SER A 100 -7.58 6.55 1.24
CA SER A 100 -6.96 7.88 1.16
C SER A 100 -5.55 7.88 1.75
N LEU A 101 -5.38 7.22 2.91
CA LEU A 101 -4.09 7.08 3.58
C LEU A 101 -3.10 6.26 2.77
N GLY A 102 -3.52 5.11 2.22
CA GLY A 102 -2.67 4.27 1.38
C GLY A 102 -2.24 5.00 0.10
N TRP A 103 -3.17 5.67 -0.56
CA TRP A 103 -2.88 6.49 -1.74
C TRP A 103 -1.92 7.64 -1.41
N TRP A 104 -2.16 8.34 -0.30
CA TRP A 104 -1.28 9.43 0.15
C TRP A 104 0.12 8.92 0.47
N GLN A 105 0.24 7.83 1.23
CA GLN A 105 1.51 7.20 1.59
C GLN A 105 2.29 6.80 0.33
N SER A 106 1.63 6.14 -0.63
CA SER A 106 2.24 5.72 -1.90
C SER A 106 2.76 6.91 -2.70
N ARG A 107 1.92 7.94 -2.92
CA ARG A 107 2.35 9.17 -3.63
C ARG A 107 3.45 9.94 -2.91
N ARG A 108 3.57 9.79 -1.60
CA ARG A 108 4.61 10.46 -0.81
C ARG A 108 5.91 9.67 -0.85
N ALA A 109 5.84 8.34 -0.88
CA ALA A 109 6.99 7.46 -1.08
C ALA A 109 7.59 7.66 -2.48
N GLU A 110 6.78 7.69 -3.53
CA GLU A 110 7.22 7.97 -4.91
C GLU A 110 7.94 9.32 -5.01
N ARG A 111 7.39 10.37 -4.39
CA ARG A 111 8.02 11.69 -4.35
C ARG A 111 9.35 11.75 -3.61
N ILE A 112 9.63 10.82 -2.70
CA ILE A 112 10.94 10.73 -2.03
C ILE A 112 11.97 10.14 -2.98
N GLU A 113 11.54 9.24 -3.87
CA GLU A 113 12.36 8.64 -4.92
C GLU A 113 12.63 9.64 -6.05
N ASP A 114 11.60 10.37 -6.51
CA ASP A 114 11.68 11.35 -7.62
C ASP A 114 12.46 12.63 -7.26
N ARG A 115 12.69 12.91 -5.98
CA ARG A 115 13.47 14.09 -5.54
C ARG A 115 14.99 13.86 -5.58
N ARG A 116 15.44 12.78 -6.21
CA ARG A 116 16.84 12.51 -6.58
C ARG A 116 17.00 12.61 -8.10
#